data_AF-A0A7J9D205-F1
#
_entry.id   AF-A0A7J9D205-F1
#
_cell.length_a   1.000
_cell.length_b   1.000
_cell.length_c   1.000
_cell.angle_alpha   90.00
_cell.angle_beta   90.00
_cell.angle_gamma   90.00
#
_symmetry.space_group_name_H-M   'P 1'
#
loop_
_entity.id
_entity.type
_entity.pdbx_description
1 polymer ?
#
loop_
_entity_poly.entity_id
_entity_poly.type
_entity_poly.pdbx_seq_one_letter_code
_entity_poly.pdbx_strand_id
1 'polypeptide(L)'
;MEKGFLDKVEDNAGDFTHISVTQNSLQELKKIWNQWNDKVRQLFYSNYGDLPSLLDMKVDKHLVRALAQFWNTSYSCFTFRKIDLVPTVEEYMTLLRCPKI
;
A
#
# COMPACT_ATOMS: atom_id res chain seq x y z
N MET A 1 -13.99 27.47 -23.71
CA MET A 1 -14.10 26.15 -24.37
C MET A 1 -13.60 25.09 -23.38
N GLU A 2 -14.22 25.03 -22.19
CA GLU A 2 -13.73 24.22 -21.05
C GLU A 2 -14.84 23.37 -20.41
N LYS A 3 -16.07 23.44 -20.92
CA LYS A 3 -17.20 22.67 -20.38
C LYS A 3 -17.18 21.19 -20.75
N GLY A 4 -16.53 20.81 -21.86
CA GLY A 4 -16.46 19.42 -22.31
C GLY A 4 -15.46 18.52 -21.55
N PHE A 5 -14.62 19.10 -20.67
CA PHE A 5 -13.71 18.31 -19.83
C PHE A 5 -14.38 17.88 -18.51
N LEU A 6 -15.41 18.60 -18.07
CA LEU A 6 -16.18 18.31 -16.86
C LEU A 6 -17.33 17.33 -17.14
N ASP A 7 -17.95 17.39 -18.33
CA ASP A 7 -19.00 16.44 -18.73
C ASP A 7 -18.53 14.99 -18.92
N LYS A 8 -17.21 14.74 -18.95
CA LYS A 8 -16.63 13.38 -18.98
C LYS A 8 -16.23 12.83 -17.61
N VAL A 9 -16.39 13.61 -16.55
CA VAL A 9 -16.08 13.18 -15.18
C VAL A 9 -17.35 12.73 -14.44
N GLU A 10 -18.54 13.02 -14.96
CA GLU A 10 -19.82 12.71 -14.31
C GLU A 10 -20.42 11.33 -14.67
N ASP A 11 -19.80 10.56 -15.56
CA ASP A 11 -20.35 9.28 -16.06
C ASP A 11 -19.55 8.05 -15.62
N ASN A 12 -19.03 8.08 -14.39
CA ASN A 12 -18.65 6.89 -13.63
C ASN A 12 -18.99 7.11 -12.16
N ALA A 13 -20.30 7.09 -11.86
CA ALA A 13 -20.82 6.68 -10.56
C ALA A 13 -20.51 5.18 -10.34
N GLY A 14 -19.23 4.82 -10.36
CA GLY A 14 -18.73 3.48 -10.05
C GLY A 14 -18.32 3.45 -8.58
N ASP A 15 -18.94 2.53 -7.84
CA ASP A 15 -18.63 2.16 -6.45
C ASP A 15 -17.27 2.65 -5.96
N PHE A 16 -17.27 3.59 -5.00
CA PHE A 16 -16.07 3.86 -4.24
C PHE A 16 -15.58 2.53 -3.67
N THR A 17 -14.34 2.16 -3.98
CA THR A 17 -13.74 0.94 -3.44
C THR A 17 -13.83 1.02 -1.92
N HIS A 18 -14.67 0.18 -1.32
CA HIS A 18 -14.84 0.15 0.12
C HIS A 18 -13.60 -0.50 0.73
N ILE A 19 -12.62 0.33 1.10
CA ILE A 19 -11.43 -0.12 1.80
C ILE A 19 -11.79 -0.27 3.28
N SER A 20 -11.97 -1.53 3.71
CA SER A 20 -12.05 -1.85 5.13
C SER A 20 -10.62 -1.84 5.69
N VAL A 21 -10.33 -0.86 6.55
CA VAL A 21 -9.07 -0.81 7.28
C VAL A 21 -9.33 -1.39 8.66
N THR A 22 -8.74 -2.54 8.97
CA THR A 22 -8.62 -2.97 10.36
C THR A 22 -7.67 -2.00 11.06
N GLN A 23 -8.23 -1.21 11.98
CA GLN A 23 -7.49 -0.16 12.66
C GLN A 23 -6.65 -0.76 13.78
N ASN A 24 -5.57 -1.44 13.39
CA ASN A 24 -4.56 -1.90 14.32
C ASN A 24 -3.89 -0.67 14.96
N SER A 25 -3.73 -0.70 16.29
CA SER A 25 -2.99 0.35 16.98
C SER A 25 -1.52 0.25 16.59
N LEU A 26 -1.05 1.22 15.79
CA LEU A 26 0.37 1.31 15.44
C LEU A 26 1.27 1.37 16.68
N GLN A 27 0.79 1.98 17.77
CA GLN A 27 1.50 2.01 19.04
C GLN A 27 1.65 0.61 19.66
N GLU A 28 0.59 -0.20 19.65
CA GLU A 28 0.67 -1.59 20.15
C GLU A 28 1.57 -2.45 19.25
N LEU A 29 1.48 -2.29 17.93
CA LEU A 29 2.39 -2.99 17.00
C LEU A 29 3.85 -2.64 17.27
N LYS A 30 4.16 -1.35 17.46
CA LYS A 30 5.51 -0.89 17.85
C LYS A 30 5.94 -1.45 19.19
N LYS A 31 5.03 -1.52 20.18
CA LYS A 31 5.31 -2.08 21.50
C LYS A 31 5.66 -3.56 21.41
N ILE A 32 4.88 -4.36 20.67
CA ILE A 32 5.17 -5.77 20.43
C ILE A 32 6.54 -5.92 19.76
N TRP A 33 6.80 -5.17 18.70
CA TRP A 33 8.09 -5.18 18.01
C TRP A 33 9.25 -4.85 18.96
N ASN A 34 9.08 -3.85 19.84
CA ASN A 34 10.08 -3.42 20.81
C ASN A 34 10.35 -4.43 21.93
N GLN A 35 9.38 -5.30 22.24
CA GLN A 35 9.51 -6.35 23.24
C GLN A 35 10.24 -7.61 22.74
N TRP A 36 10.35 -7.78 21.42
CA TRP A 36 11.02 -8.95 20.85
C TRP A 36 12.53 -8.89 21.05
N ASN A 37 13.10 -10.02 21.46
CA ASN A 37 14.55 -10.19 21.52
C ASN A 37 15.15 -10.40 20.11
N ASP A 38 16.47 -10.28 20.02
CA ASP A 38 17.18 -10.32 18.74
C ASP A 38 16.99 -11.64 17.99
N LYS A 39 16.87 -12.78 18.67
CA LYS A 39 16.65 -14.07 18.01
C LYS A 39 15.31 -14.11 17.28
N VAL A 40 14.25 -13.64 17.95
CA VAL A 40 12.91 -13.59 17.36
C VAL A 40 12.87 -12.59 16.20
N ARG A 41 13.53 -11.44 16.35
CA ARG A 41 13.66 -10.45 15.26
C ARG A 41 14.40 -11.01 14.06
N GLN A 42 15.52 -11.71 14.26
CA GLN A 42 16.28 -12.34 13.19
C GLN A 42 15.46 -13.39 12.43
N LEU A 43 14.71 -14.24 13.15
CA LEU A 43 13.78 -15.18 12.53
C LEU A 43 12.72 -14.45 11.71
N PHE A 44 12.18 -13.33 12.21
CA PHE A 44 11.22 -12.53 11.46
C PHE A 44 11.82 -11.95 10.18
N TYR A 45 13.01 -11.33 10.27
CA TYR A 45 13.73 -10.79 9.10
C TYR A 45 14.01 -11.86 8.05
N SER A 46 14.41 -13.07 8.47
CA SER A 46 14.68 -14.16 7.52
C SER A 46 13.45 -14.62 6.76
N ASN A 47 12.26 -14.55 7.37
CA ASN A 47 11.02 -15.04 6.76
C ASN A 47 10.27 -13.95 5.99
N TYR A 48 10.35 -12.70 6.44
CA TYR A 48 9.49 -11.62 5.95
C TYR A 48 10.25 -10.36 5.51
N GLY A 49 11.57 -10.32 5.66
CA GLY A 49 12.39 -9.15 5.38
C GLY A 49 12.16 -8.01 6.37
N ASP A 50 12.46 -6.81 5.93
CA ASP A 50 12.40 -5.55 6.66
C ASP A 50 11.00 -4.92 6.68
N LEU A 51 9.96 -5.74 6.81
CA LEU A 51 8.60 -5.28 7.14
C LEU A 51 8.55 -4.35 8.39
N PRO A 52 9.36 -4.53 9.45
CA PRO A 52 9.30 -3.65 10.61
C PRO A 52 9.61 -2.19 10.27
N SER A 53 10.39 -1.93 9.20
CA SER A 53 10.62 -0.55 8.72
C SER A 53 9.32 0.19 8.35
N LEU A 54 8.27 -0.54 7.96
CA LEU A 54 6.96 0.04 7.65
C LEU A 54 6.27 0.63 8.88
N LEU A 55 6.62 0.19 10.10
CA LEU A 55 6.05 0.74 11.34
C LEU A 55 6.48 2.20 11.55
N ASP A 56 7.63 2.60 11.02
CA ASP A 56 8.17 3.95 11.12
C ASP A 56 7.99 4.77 9.84
N MET A 57 7.46 4.16 8.78
CA MET A 57 7.18 4.83 7.52
C MET A 57 6.08 5.87 7.70
N LYS A 58 6.40 7.12 7.35
CA LYS A 58 5.40 8.20 7.32
C LYS A 58 4.54 8.02 6.09
N VAL A 59 3.27 7.66 6.30
CA VAL A 59 2.29 7.53 5.23
C VAL A 59 1.45 8.81 5.16
N ASP A 60 1.43 9.44 3.98
CA ASP A 60 0.52 10.55 3.72
C ASP A 60 -0.88 10.00 3.41
N LYS A 61 -1.84 10.28 4.30
CA LYS A 61 -3.23 9.81 4.16
C LYS A 61 -3.91 10.35 2.90
N HIS A 62 -3.56 11.56 2.47
CA HIS A 62 -4.16 12.19 1.29
C HIS A 62 -3.62 11.54 0.03
N LEU A 63 -2.33 11.22 0.01
CA LEU A 63 -1.72 10.47 -1.09
C LEU A 63 -2.34 9.07 -1.20
N VAL A 64 -2.46 8.32 -0.10
CA VAL A 64 -3.09 6.99 -0.12
C VAL A 64 -4.53 7.07 -0.60
N ARG A 65 -5.30 8.07 -0.12
CA ARG A 65 -6.68 8.28 -0.58
C ARG A 65 -6.75 8.61 -2.07
N ALA A 66 -5.82 9.40 -2.58
CA ALA A 66 -5.75 9.71 -4.00
C ALA A 66 -5.41 8.46 -4.82
N LEU A 67 -4.41 7.67 -4.40
CA LEU A 67 -4.03 6.42 -5.05
C LEU A 67 -5.17 5.39 -5.06
N ALA A 68 -5.91 5.28 -3.96
CA ALA A 68 -7.05 4.39 -3.85
C ALA A 68 -8.14 4.65 -4.90
N GLN A 69 -8.28 5.89 -5.39
CA GLN A 69 -9.25 6.21 -6.45
C GLN A 69 -8.88 5.59 -7.81
N PHE A 70 -7.60 5.23 -7.99
CA PHE A 70 -7.11 4.60 -9.21
C PHE A 70 -6.98 3.09 -9.08
N TRP A 71 -7.35 2.50 -7.92
CA TRP A 71 -7.28 1.06 -7.71
C TRP A 71 -8.36 0.34 -8.53
N ASN A 72 -7.93 -0.52 -9.44
CA ASN A 72 -8.79 -1.36 -10.25
C ASN A 72 -8.86 -2.77 -9.62
N THR A 73 -10.00 -3.09 -9.01
CA THR A 73 -10.19 -4.38 -8.33
C THR A 73 -10.17 -5.58 -9.27
N SER A 74 -10.62 -5.43 -10.51
CA SER A 74 -10.66 -6.52 -11.50
C SER A 74 -9.26 -6.97 -11.92
N TYR A 75 -8.30 -6.05 -11.94
CA TYR A 75 -6.92 -6.30 -12.38
C TYR A 75 -5.89 -6.25 -11.25
N SER A 76 -6.32 -5.86 -10.04
CA SER A 76 -5.44 -5.67 -8.87
C SER A 76 -4.26 -4.73 -9.14
N CYS A 77 -4.52 -3.62 -9.84
CA CYS A 77 -3.52 -2.63 -10.25
C CYS A 77 -4.00 -1.19 -10.04
N PHE A 78 -3.09 -0.22 -10.09
CA PHE A 78 -3.45 1.20 -10.15
C PHE A 78 -3.51 1.66 -11.61
N THR A 79 -4.69 2.00 -12.13
CA THR A 79 -4.86 2.43 -13.52
C THR A 79 -4.90 3.96 -13.61
N PHE A 80 -3.87 4.54 -14.23
CA PHE A 80 -3.80 5.96 -14.57
C PHE A 80 -4.06 6.14 -16.08
N ARG A 81 -5.32 6.39 -16.44
CA ARG A 81 -5.78 6.49 -17.85
C ARG A 81 -5.52 5.20 -18.64
N LYS A 82 -4.38 5.11 -19.33
CA LYS A 82 -3.96 3.98 -20.17
C LYS A 82 -2.69 3.30 -19.65
N ILE A 83 -2.23 3.69 -18.46
CA ILE A 83 -1.03 3.14 -17.82
C ILE A 83 -1.49 2.39 -16.59
N ASP A 84 -1.16 1.11 -16.52
CA ASP A 84 -1.36 0.30 -15.32
C ASP A 84 -0.05 0.26 -14.54
N LEU A 85 -0.15 0.61 -13.26
CA LEU A 85 0.96 0.56 -12.32
C LEU A 85 0.71 -0.60 -11.35
N VAL A 86 1.53 -1.63 -11.50
CA VAL A 86 1.58 -2.80 -10.63
C VAL A 86 2.98 -2.84 -10.07
N PRO A 87 3.16 -2.70 -8.74
CA PRO A 87 4.46 -2.96 -8.15
C PRO A 87 4.88 -4.38 -8.49
N THR A 88 6.05 -4.56 -9.09
CA THR A 88 6.50 -5.92 -9.42
C THR A 88 6.97 -6.64 -8.14
N VAL A 89 7.03 -7.97 -8.18
CA VAL A 89 7.51 -8.76 -7.04
C VAL A 89 8.94 -8.35 -6.67
N GLU A 90 9.77 -8.00 -7.65
CA GLU A 90 11.13 -7.53 -7.47
C GLU A 90 11.20 -6.18 -6.72
N GLU A 91 10.29 -5.25 -7.03
CA GLU A 91 10.21 -3.96 -6.34
C GLU A 91 9.82 -4.16 -4.87
N TYR A 92 8.87 -5.05 -4.60
CA TYR A 92 8.48 -5.40 -3.22
C TYR A 92 9.63 -6.08 -2.46
N MET A 93 10.31 -7.05 -3.08
CA MET A 93 11.48 -7.70 -2.48
C MET A 93 12.60 -6.71 -2.18
N THR A 94 12.81 -5.73 -3.08
CA THR A 94 13.81 -4.68 -2.89
C THR A 94 13.44 -3.76 -1.73
N LEU A 95 12.19 -3.29 -1.69
CA LEU A 95 11.67 -2.43 -0.63
C LEU A 95 11.82 -3.09 0.74
N LEU A 96 11.43 -4.37 0.83
CA LEU A 96 11.48 -5.13 2.07
C LEU A 96 12.81 -5.83 2.32
N ARG A 97 13.83 -5.65 1.48
CA ARG A 97 15.13 -6.32 1.64
C ARG A 97 14.97 -7.84 1.85
N CYS A 98 13.98 -8.44 1.17
CA CYS A 98 13.76 -9.87 1.24
C CYS A 98 14.96 -10.60 0.61
N PRO A 99 15.34 -11.78 1.11
CA PRO A 99 16.28 -12.63 0.41
C PRO A 99 15.77 -12.87 -1.01
N LYS A 100 16.64 -12.65 -2.02
CA LYS A 100 16.31 -13.04 -3.39
C LYS A 100 16.12 -14.55 -3.41
N ILE A 101 14.97 -15.00 -3.91
CA ILE A 101 14.67 -16.42 -4.15
C ILE A 101 15.63 -16.98 -5.19
#